data_AF-A0A7S0FQ54-F1
#
_entry.id   AF-A0A7S0FQ54-F1
#
_cell.length_a   1.000
_cell.length_b   1.000
_cell.length_c   1.000
_cell.angle_alpha   90.00
_cell.angle_beta   90.00
_cell.angle_gamma   90.00
#
_symmetry.space_group_name_H-M   'P 1'
#
loop_
_entity.id
_entity.type
_entity.pdbx_description
1 polymer ?
#
loop_
_entity_poly.entity_id
_entity_poly.type
_entity_poly.pdbx_seq_one_letter_code
_entity_poly.pdbx_strand_id
1 'polypeptide(L)'
;RAFILRHLWVEEKRKLTWRRLIQMDRTRTESETLRHLYVIRNEIGHWCSALSQYINLTLQASWRKFMIDLPLDLAEGLGSIQEVYCLHQANLDHLLAAFFLVDDDSALARVKREFDSLYKIISSIFEALVSSEGGASGSEDAPSLSSLWVDYGNGRKALLRSLRIASSSHSFCRDLMEQLVGDNAGSHVKSFRRQSNGVLKKL
;
A
#
# COMPACT_ATOMS: atom_id res chain seq x y z
N ARG A 1 1.22 14.55 -3.46
CA ARG A 1 2.39 14.16 -4.28
C ARG A 1 3.23 13.03 -3.67
N ALA A 2 3.63 13.08 -2.39
CA ALA A 2 4.51 12.05 -1.80
C ALA A 2 3.89 10.63 -1.73
N PHE A 3 2.59 10.52 -1.48
CA PHE A 3 1.88 9.23 -1.38
C PHE A 3 1.92 8.41 -2.69
N ILE A 4 1.41 8.97 -3.79
CA ILE A 4 1.37 8.30 -5.11
C ILE A 4 2.79 7.95 -5.60
N LEU A 5 3.76 8.85 -5.45
CA LEU A 5 5.14 8.58 -5.87
C LEU A 5 5.78 7.45 -5.07
N ARG A 6 5.53 7.36 -3.75
CA ARG A 6 6.00 6.24 -2.91
C ARG A 6 5.36 4.92 -3.31
N HIS A 7 4.05 4.95 -3.61
CA HIS A 7 3.34 3.78 -4.11
C HIS A 7 3.93 3.26 -5.42
N LEU A 8 4.11 4.14 -6.41
CA LEU A 8 4.71 3.79 -7.70
C LEU A 8 6.13 3.26 -7.56
N TRP A 9 6.93 3.87 -6.67
CA TRP A 9 8.28 3.40 -6.38
C TRP A 9 8.28 1.98 -5.77
N VAL A 10 7.39 1.71 -4.81
CA VAL A 10 7.24 0.38 -4.21
C VAL A 10 6.79 -0.63 -5.26
N GLU A 11 5.88 -0.27 -6.15
CA GLU A 11 5.44 -1.15 -7.22
C GLU A 11 6.56 -1.51 -8.20
N GLU A 12 7.45 -0.56 -8.51
CA GLU A 12 8.59 -0.80 -9.38
C GLU A 12 9.66 -1.67 -8.70
N LYS A 13 9.98 -1.37 -7.44
CA LYS A 13 10.90 -2.20 -6.62
C LYS A 13 10.38 -3.62 -6.46
N ARG A 14 9.07 -3.77 -6.27
CA ARG A 14 8.37 -5.05 -6.25
C ARG A 14 8.61 -5.84 -7.53
N LYS A 15 8.39 -5.23 -8.71
CA LYS A 15 8.59 -5.88 -10.02
C LYS A 15 10.04 -6.34 -10.22
N LEU A 16 11.02 -5.54 -9.80
CA LEU A 16 12.45 -5.88 -9.91
C LEU A 16 12.84 -7.02 -8.97
N THR A 17 12.40 -6.97 -7.71
CA THR A 17 12.68 -8.00 -6.70
C THR A 17 12.10 -9.36 -7.09
N TRP A 18 10.89 -9.37 -7.67
CA TRP A 18 10.24 -10.62 -8.09
C TRP A 18 10.83 -11.25 -9.34
N ARG A 19 11.28 -10.45 -10.32
CA ARG A 19 12.01 -10.99 -11.47
C ARG A 19 13.26 -11.74 -11.03
N ARG A 20 13.95 -11.25 -10.01
CA ARG A 20 15.14 -11.90 -9.42
C ARG A 20 14.79 -13.18 -8.66
N LEU A 21 13.73 -13.16 -7.84
CA LEU A 21 13.27 -14.37 -7.14
C LEU A 21 12.90 -15.52 -8.10
N ILE A 22 12.26 -15.22 -9.23
CA ILE A 22 11.97 -16.21 -10.28
C ILE A 22 13.25 -16.77 -10.91
N GLN A 23 14.31 -15.96 -11.06
CA GLN A 23 15.60 -16.43 -11.56
C GLN A 23 16.27 -17.39 -10.57
N MET A 24 16.18 -17.13 -9.26
CA MET A 24 16.74 -18.01 -8.24
C MET A 24 16.03 -19.37 -8.16
N ASP A 25 14.70 -19.37 -8.27
CA ASP A 25 13.87 -20.58 -8.24
C ASP A 25 14.26 -21.58 -9.34
N ARG A 26 14.73 -21.07 -10.48
CA ARG A 26 15.25 -21.89 -11.59
C ARG A 26 16.60 -22.54 -11.30
N THR A 27 17.31 -22.13 -10.25
CA THR A 27 18.69 -22.53 -9.95
C THR A 27 18.85 -23.36 -8.67
N ARG A 28 17.80 -23.56 -7.86
CA ARG A 28 17.87 -24.27 -6.57
C ARG A 28 16.67 -25.19 -6.32
N THR A 29 16.94 -26.37 -5.76
CA THR A 29 15.95 -27.30 -5.18
C THR A 29 15.25 -26.66 -3.97
N GLU A 30 13.96 -26.97 -3.79
CA GLU A 30 13.05 -26.38 -2.79
C GLU A 30 13.67 -26.19 -1.40
N SER A 31 13.89 -24.93 -1.01
CA SER A 31 14.26 -24.53 0.34
C SER A 31 13.04 -23.94 1.06
N GLU A 32 12.87 -24.27 2.34
CA GLU A 32 11.85 -23.67 3.21
C GLU A 32 11.93 -22.13 3.24
N THR A 33 13.13 -21.56 3.04
CA THR A 33 13.35 -20.12 2.87
C THR A 33 12.63 -19.59 1.63
N LEU A 34 12.70 -20.27 0.48
CA LEU A 34 12.02 -19.84 -0.76
C LEU A 34 10.50 -19.79 -0.56
N ARG A 35 9.91 -20.76 0.16
CA ARG A 35 8.48 -20.75 0.48
C ARG A 35 8.08 -19.52 1.29
N HIS A 36 8.87 -19.13 2.28
CA HIS A 36 8.63 -17.90 3.06
C HIS A 36 8.75 -16.64 2.20
N LEU A 37 9.71 -16.58 1.27
CA LEU A 37 9.86 -15.47 0.33
C LEU A 37 8.66 -15.33 -0.60
N TYR A 38 8.09 -16.45 -1.06
CA TYR A 38 6.86 -16.45 -1.85
C TYR A 38 5.64 -15.94 -1.06
N VAL A 39 5.53 -16.24 0.24
CA VAL A 39 4.46 -15.70 1.09
C VAL A 39 4.59 -14.18 1.23
N ILE A 40 5.79 -13.68 1.54
CA ILE A 40 6.06 -12.24 1.65
C ILE A 40 5.74 -11.53 0.33
N ARG A 41 6.14 -12.16 -0.79
CA ARG A 41 5.84 -11.69 -2.14
C ARG A 41 4.36 -11.54 -2.40
N ASN A 42 3.58 -12.57 -2.09
CA ASN A 42 2.15 -12.59 -2.40
C ASN A 42 1.40 -11.55 -1.55
N GLU A 43 1.72 -11.43 -0.27
CA GLU A 43 1.05 -10.47 0.63
C GLU A 43 1.35 -9.02 0.24
N ILE A 44 2.63 -8.65 0.07
CA ILE A 44 3.00 -7.28 -0.39
C ILE A 44 2.45 -7.04 -1.80
N GLY A 45 2.42 -8.09 -2.63
CA GLY A 45 1.86 -8.07 -3.97
C GLY A 45 0.38 -7.70 -3.97
N HIS A 46 -0.41 -8.37 -3.14
CA HIS A 46 -1.83 -8.10 -2.95
C HIS A 46 -2.05 -6.69 -2.41
N TRP A 47 -1.30 -6.27 -1.38
CA TRP A 47 -1.39 -4.93 -0.82
C TRP A 47 -1.16 -3.83 -1.86
N CYS A 48 -0.13 -3.97 -2.71
CA CYS A 48 0.13 -3.02 -3.79
C CYS A 48 -1.02 -3.00 -4.82
N SER A 49 -1.56 -4.19 -5.14
CA SER A 49 -2.66 -4.31 -6.11
C SER A 49 -3.93 -3.62 -5.61
N ALA A 50 -4.29 -3.86 -4.34
CA ALA A 50 -5.45 -3.24 -3.70
C ALA A 50 -5.33 -1.70 -3.68
N LEU A 51 -4.13 -1.17 -3.40
CA LEU A 51 -3.88 0.27 -3.45
C LEU A 51 -3.97 0.85 -4.86
N SER A 52 -3.36 0.19 -5.86
CA SER A 52 -3.49 0.62 -7.25
C SER A 52 -4.94 0.62 -7.71
N GLN A 53 -5.72 -0.40 -7.31
CA GLN A 53 -7.14 -0.48 -7.60
C GLN A 53 -7.92 0.66 -6.93
N TYR A 54 -7.68 0.92 -5.64
CA TYR A 54 -8.29 2.05 -4.93
C TYR A 54 -8.00 3.39 -5.61
N ILE A 55 -6.73 3.65 -5.97
CA ILE A 55 -6.33 4.90 -6.65
C ILE A 55 -7.09 5.04 -7.98
N ASN A 56 -7.12 3.99 -8.80
CA ASN A 56 -7.80 4.01 -10.09
C ASN A 56 -9.31 4.21 -9.95
N LEU A 57 -9.96 3.49 -9.03
CA LEU A 57 -11.39 3.61 -8.79
C LEU A 57 -11.76 4.99 -8.26
N THR A 58 -10.95 5.55 -7.35
CA THR A 58 -11.16 6.89 -6.79
C THR A 58 -11.05 7.96 -7.88
N LEU A 59 -10.00 7.89 -8.73
CA LEU A 59 -9.84 8.82 -9.85
C LEU A 59 -11.00 8.72 -10.85
N GLN A 60 -11.43 7.50 -11.20
CA GLN A 60 -12.55 7.30 -12.11
C GLN A 60 -13.88 7.79 -11.52
N ALA A 61 -14.14 7.54 -10.24
CA ALA A 61 -15.37 7.98 -9.58
C ALA A 61 -15.42 9.50 -9.45
N SER A 62 -14.31 10.12 -9.04
CA SER A 62 -14.16 11.58 -8.98
C SER A 62 -14.36 12.22 -10.36
N TRP A 63 -13.72 11.68 -11.40
CA TRP A 63 -13.90 12.19 -12.76
C TRP A 63 -15.34 12.05 -13.27
N ARG A 64 -15.97 10.89 -13.06
CA ARG A 64 -17.38 10.68 -13.45
C ARG A 64 -18.30 11.66 -12.73
N LYS A 65 -18.10 11.84 -11.42
CA LYS A 65 -18.90 12.79 -10.63
C LYS A 65 -18.74 14.21 -11.15
N PHE A 66 -17.50 14.66 -11.38
CA PHE A 66 -17.22 15.98 -11.96
C PHE A 66 -17.94 16.19 -13.31
N MET A 67 -17.93 15.18 -14.18
CA MET A 67 -18.60 15.26 -15.49
C MET A 67 -20.13 15.26 -15.39
N ILE A 68 -20.72 14.59 -14.39
CA ILE A 68 -22.17 14.59 -14.15
C ILE A 68 -22.61 15.92 -13.54
N ASP A 69 -21.82 16.44 -12.60
CA ASP A 69 -22.12 17.69 -11.88
C ASP A 69 -21.83 18.93 -12.75
N LEU A 70 -21.17 18.77 -13.90
CA LEU A 70 -20.95 19.84 -14.86
C LEU A 70 -22.31 20.26 -15.48
N PRO A 71 -22.74 21.52 -15.31
CA PRO A 71 -24.04 21.97 -15.81
C PRO A 71 -24.16 21.79 -17.32
N LEU A 72 -25.31 21.29 -17.79
CA LEU A 72 -25.64 21.20 -19.22
C LEU A 72 -25.56 22.58 -19.90
N ASP A 73 -25.94 23.64 -19.18
CA ASP A 73 -25.87 25.03 -19.63
C ASP A 73 -24.44 25.47 -19.99
N LEU A 74 -23.42 24.84 -19.39
CA LEU A 74 -22.01 25.07 -19.71
C LEU A 74 -21.55 24.33 -20.96
N ALA A 75 -22.13 23.16 -21.25
CA ALA A 75 -21.92 22.45 -22.52
C ALA A 75 -22.52 23.22 -23.70
N GLU A 76 -23.54 24.04 -23.45
CA GLU A 76 -24.18 24.94 -24.42
C GLU A 76 -23.57 26.36 -24.45
N GLY A 77 -22.56 26.65 -23.62
CA GLY A 77 -21.85 27.93 -23.61
C GLY A 77 -22.56 29.07 -22.86
N LEU A 78 -23.56 28.76 -22.04
CA LEU A 78 -24.42 29.70 -21.31
C LEU A 78 -24.12 29.78 -19.80
N GLY A 79 -23.36 28.84 -19.24
CA GLY A 79 -23.06 28.81 -17.80
C GLY A 79 -21.83 29.64 -17.37
N SER A 80 -21.73 29.89 -16.06
CA SER A 80 -20.69 30.75 -15.49
C SER A 80 -19.35 30.01 -15.36
N ILE A 81 -18.26 30.63 -15.83
CA ILE A 81 -16.88 30.15 -15.61
C ILE A 81 -16.60 29.94 -14.12
N GLN A 82 -17.20 30.76 -13.25
CA GLN A 82 -17.04 30.65 -11.81
C GLN A 82 -17.62 29.35 -11.24
N GLU A 83 -18.71 28.83 -11.80
CA GLU A 83 -19.34 27.59 -11.35
C GLU A 83 -18.49 26.38 -11.70
N VAL A 84 -17.91 26.35 -12.92
CA VAL A 84 -16.92 25.33 -13.33
C VAL A 84 -15.73 25.35 -12.39
N TYR A 85 -15.21 26.54 -12.10
CA TYR A 85 -14.06 26.70 -11.23
C TYR A 85 -14.35 26.15 -9.82
N CYS A 86 -15.51 26.48 -9.25
CA CYS A 86 -15.93 25.97 -7.94
C CYS A 86 -16.08 24.44 -7.93
N LEU A 87 -16.70 23.85 -8.96
CA LEU A 87 -16.85 22.39 -9.09
C LEU A 87 -15.50 21.69 -9.25
N HIS A 88 -14.60 22.27 -10.06
CA HIS A 88 -13.26 21.75 -10.26
C HIS A 88 -12.45 21.80 -8.96
N GLN A 89 -12.53 22.91 -8.23
CA GLN A 89 -11.86 23.07 -6.94
C GLN A 89 -12.38 22.05 -5.90
N ALA A 90 -13.70 21.89 -5.78
CA ALA A 90 -14.28 20.88 -4.89
C ALA A 90 -13.84 19.45 -5.24
N ASN A 91 -13.72 19.14 -6.54
CA ASN A 91 -13.21 17.85 -6.99
C ASN A 91 -11.73 17.66 -6.66
N LEU A 92 -10.90 18.71 -6.82
CA LEU A 92 -9.50 18.69 -6.42
C LEU A 92 -9.36 18.49 -4.90
N ASP A 93 -10.11 19.22 -4.09
CA ASP A 93 -10.08 19.10 -2.63
C ASP A 93 -10.47 17.68 -2.17
N HIS A 94 -11.48 17.10 -2.82
CA HIS A 94 -11.86 15.70 -2.59
C HIS A 94 -10.71 14.72 -2.91
N LEU A 95 -10.03 14.88 -4.06
CA LEU A 95 -8.90 14.05 -4.45
C LEU A 95 -7.69 14.23 -3.52
N LEU A 96 -7.43 15.46 -3.09
CA LEU A 96 -6.36 15.74 -2.12
C LEU A 96 -6.63 15.04 -0.79
N ALA A 97 -7.87 15.09 -0.29
CA ALA A 97 -8.26 14.38 0.94
C ALA A 97 -8.17 12.85 0.76
N ALA A 98 -8.71 12.31 -0.34
CA ALA A 98 -8.73 10.88 -0.62
C ALA A 98 -7.32 10.27 -0.75
N PHE A 99 -6.33 11.05 -1.19
CA PHE A 99 -4.94 10.63 -1.29
C PHE A 99 -4.06 11.09 -0.12
N PHE A 100 -4.68 11.53 0.98
CA PHE A 100 -4.00 11.95 2.20
C PHE A 100 -2.94 13.03 1.93
N LEU A 101 -3.29 14.00 1.08
CA LEU A 101 -2.46 15.14 0.70
C LEU A 101 -2.87 16.44 1.41
N VAL A 102 -3.72 16.33 2.43
CA VAL A 102 -4.17 17.45 3.27
C VAL A 102 -3.44 17.37 4.60
N ASP A 103 -2.88 18.49 5.05
CA ASP A 103 -2.06 18.56 6.25
C ASP A 103 -2.88 18.87 7.54
N ASP A 104 -4.11 19.34 7.41
CA ASP A 104 -4.89 19.92 8.51
C ASP A 104 -5.77 18.92 9.31
N ASP A 105 -6.13 17.77 8.74
CA ASP A 105 -6.98 16.80 9.45
C ASP A 105 -6.14 15.81 10.27
N SER A 106 -6.25 15.87 11.59
CA SER A 106 -5.52 15.00 12.53
C SER A 106 -5.72 13.48 12.27
N ALA A 107 -6.88 13.07 11.76
CA ALA A 107 -7.18 11.67 11.44
C ALA A 107 -6.52 11.25 10.12
N LEU A 108 -6.64 12.05 9.06
CA LEU A 108 -5.99 11.77 7.77
C LEU A 108 -4.46 11.87 7.87
N ALA A 109 -3.95 12.82 8.64
CA ALA A 109 -2.52 12.95 8.94
C ALA A 109 -1.98 11.72 9.70
N ARG A 110 -2.78 11.11 10.58
CA ARG A 110 -2.43 9.83 11.21
C ARG A 110 -2.39 8.70 10.18
N VAL A 111 -3.40 8.57 9.32
CA VAL A 111 -3.42 7.54 8.26
C VAL A 111 -2.21 7.68 7.33
N LYS A 112 -1.88 8.91 6.93
CA LYS A 112 -0.69 9.20 6.12
C LYS A 112 0.60 8.74 6.81
N ARG A 113 0.77 9.00 8.11
CA ARG A 113 1.93 8.55 8.87
C ARG A 113 2.04 7.03 8.94
N GLU A 114 0.92 6.33 9.09
CA GLU A 114 0.90 4.86 9.06
C GLU A 114 1.27 4.31 7.68
N PHE A 115 0.79 4.92 6.60
CA PHE A 115 1.23 4.59 5.25
C PHE A 115 2.74 4.83 5.08
N ASP A 116 3.23 5.99 5.48
CA ASP A 116 4.64 6.35 5.38
C ASP A 116 5.54 5.38 6.17
N SER A 117 5.10 4.94 7.35
CA SER A 117 5.77 3.90 8.14
C SER A 117 5.77 2.55 7.42
N LEU A 118 4.61 2.12 6.93
CA LEU A 118 4.47 0.82 6.26
C LEU A 118 5.28 0.76 4.96
N TYR A 119 5.34 1.86 4.19
CA TYR A 119 6.19 1.97 3.01
C TYR A 119 7.68 1.81 3.33
N LYS A 120 8.16 2.40 4.44
CA LYS A 120 9.55 2.23 4.89
C LYS A 120 9.85 0.76 5.20
N ILE A 121 8.95 0.09 5.93
CA ILE A 121 9.11 -1.33 6.27
C ILE A 121 9.15 -2.20 4.99
N ILE A 122 8.24 -1.97 4.04
CA ILE A 122 8.22 -2.69 2.75
C ILE A 122 9.52 -2.44 1.97
N SER A 123 10.05 -1.22 2.00
CA SER A 123 11.32 -0.86 1.37
C SER A 123 12.48 -1.67 1.97
N SER A 124 12.57 -1.71 3.30
CA SER A 124 13.60 -2.48 4.01
C SER A 124 13.47 -3.98 3.76
N ILE A 125 12.25 -4.51 3.61
CA ILE A 125 12.04 -5.91 3.18
C ILE A 125 12.67 -6.12 1.80
N PHE A 126 12.40 -5.26 0.82
CA PHE A 126 12.99 -5.40 -0.51
C PHE A 126 14.53 -5.27 -0.49
N GLU A 127 15.08 -4.37 0.33
CA GLU A 127 16.53 -4.23 0.49
C GLU A 127 17.16 -5.47 1.12
N ALA A 128 16.54 -6.04 2.17
CA ALA A 128 16.98 -7.28 2.80
C ALA A 128 16.97 -8.46 1.83
N LEU A 129 15.92 -8.55 0.98
CA LEU A 129 15.80 -9.59 -0.04
C LEU A 129 16.86 -9.48 -1.15
N VAL A 130 17.29 -8.26 -1.48
CA VAL A 130 18.30 -8.02 -2.51
C VAL A 130 19.73 -8.20 -1.96
N SER A 131 19.96 -7.89 -0.69
CA SER A 131 21.29 -7.94 -0.06
C SER A 131 21.70 -9.33 0.43
N SER A 132 20.76 -10.20 0.80
CA SER A 132 21.04 -11.56 1.31
C SER A 132 21.74 -12.52 0.32
N GLU A 133 21.94 -12.12 -0.93
CA GLU A 133 22.63 -12.91 -1.98
C GLU A 133 23.98 -12.36 -2.43
N GLY A 134 24.34 -11.14 -2.04
CA GLY A 134 25.53 -10.46 -2.56
C GLY A 134 26.86 -10.87 -1.92
N GLY A 135 26.87 -11.76 -0.92
CA GLY A 135 28.10 -12.10 -0.21
C GLY A 135 28.74 -10.92 0.55
N ALA A 136 28.01 -9.82 0.74
CA ALA A 136 28.43 -8.77 1.66
C ALA A 136 28.08 -9.24 3.08
N SER A 137 29.07 -9.89 3.71
CA SER A 137 29.13 -10.10 5.15
C SER A 137 28.85 -8.79 5.89
N GLY A 138 27.85 -8.83 6.78
CA GLY A 138 27.78 -8.01 7.99
C GLY A 138 27.84 -6.49 7.81
N SER A 139 26.67 -5.85 7.76
CA SER A 139 26.45 -4.81 8.75
C SER A 139 25.75 -5.48 9.93
N GLU A 140 26.35 -5.47 11.11
CA GLU A 140 25.76 -6.03 12.34
C GLU A 140 24.44 -5.35 12.74
N ASP A 141 24.05 -4.28 12.03
CA ASP A 141 22.87 -3.46 12.29
C ASP A 141 21.69 -3.66 11.30
N ALA A 142 21.80 -4.53 10.29
CA ALA A 142 20.68 -4.73 9.34
C ALA A 142 19.57 -5.60 9.98
N PRO A 143 18.32 -5.13 10.05
CA PRO A 143 17.24 -5.90 10.66
C PRO A 143 16.97 -7.17 9.87
N SER A 144 16.79 -8.28 10.58
CA SER A 144 16.49 -9.57 9.97
C SER A 144 15.15 -9.54 9.24
N LEU A 145 15.02 -10.35 8.17
CA LEU A 145 13.76 -10.45 7.42
C LEU A 145 12.58 -10.88 8.30
N SER A 146 12.83 -11.72 9.31
CA SER A 146 11.82 -12.13 10.28
C SER A 146 11.35 -10.96 11.17
N SER A 147 12.26 -10.07 11.60
CA SER A 147 11.91 -8.84 12.33
C SER A 147 11.08 -7.91 11.45
N LEU A 148 11.55 -7.63 10.23
CA LEU A 148 10.85 -6.75 9.28
C LEU A 148 9.45 -7.26 8.93
N TRP A 149 9.26 -8.58 8.89
CA TRP A 149 7.94 -9.17 8.66
C TRP A 149 6.98 -9.00 9.83
N VAL A 150 7.47 -9.08 11.07
CA VAL A 150 6.68 -8.77 12.27
C VAL A 150 6.30 -7.29 12.27
N ASP A 151 7.24 -6.41 11.94
CA ASP A 151 7.01 -4.97 11.83
C ASP A 151 5.96 -4.66 10.75
N TYR A 152 6.02 -5.35 9.60
CA TYR A 152 4.99 -5.23 8.56
C TYR A 152 3.60 -5.60 9.09
N GLY A 153 3.50 -6.73 9.79
CA GLY A 153 2.23 -7.17 10.38
C GLY A 153 1.67 -6.18 11.41
N ASN A 154 2.55 -5.54 12.20
CA ASN A 154 2.17 -4.52 13.17
C ASN A 154 1.76 -3.20 12.49
N GLY A 155 2.55 -2.74 11.52
CA GLY A 155 2.27 -1.54 10.72
C GLY A 155 0.95 -1.67 9.95
N ARG A 156 0.68 -2.82 9.33
CA ARG A 156 -0.61 -3.08 8.66
C ARG A 156 -1.78 -2.98 9.62
N LYS A 157 -1.68 -3.53 10.83
CA LYS A 157 -2.74 -3.43 11.86
C LYS A 157 -2.91 -2.00 12.38
N ALA A 158 -1.83 -1.22 12.46
CA ALA A 158 -1.90 0.17 12.88
C ALA A 158 -2.59 1.02 11.80
N LEU A 159 -2.24 0.81 10.53
CA LEU A 159 -2.90 1.44 9.38
C LEU A 159 -4.42 1.15 9.34
N LEU A 160 -4.81 -0.12 9.43
CA LEU A 160 -6.23 -0.51 9.42
C LEU A 160 -7.02 0.10 10.59
N ARG A 161 -6.40 0.25 11.77
CA ARG A 161 -7.01 0.93 12.91
C ARG A 161 -7.17 2.43 12.64
N SER A 162 -6.16 3.09 12.08
CA SER A 162 -6.23 4.50 11.74
C SER A 162 -7.28 4.79 10.67
N LEU A 163 -7.37 3.95 9.63
CA LEU A 163 -8.41 4.04 8.61
C LEU A 163 -9.81 3.87 9.20
N ARG A 164 -9.99 2.93 10.14
CA ARG A 164 -11.28 2.74 10.81
C ARG A 164 -11.70 3.98 11.58
N ILE A 165 -10.77 4.61 12.30
CA ILE A 165 -11.05 5.86 13.02
C ILE A 165 -11.41 6.97 12.03
N ALA A 166 -10.66 7.14 10.95
CA ALA A 166 -10.93 8.18 9.96
C ALA A 166 -12.25 7.95 9.18
N SER A 167 -12.72 6.70 9.09
CA SER A 167 -13.92 6.34 8.33
C SER A 167 -15.24 6.93 8.84
N SER A 168 -15.30 7.36 10.10
CA SER A 168 -16.47 8.08 10.63
C SER A 168 -16.65 9.45 9.99
N SER A 169 -15.56 10.05 9.52
CA SER A 169 -15.53 11.40 8.94
C SER A 169 -15.27 11.37 7.42
N HIS A 170 -14.68 10.30 6.91
CA HIS A 170 -14.22 10.17 5.53
C HIS A 170 -14.63 8.83 4.93
N SER A 171 -15.67 8.82 4.09
CA SER A 171 -16.19 7.58 3.48
C SER A 171 -15.13 6.82 2.67
N PHE A 172 -14.22 7.53 1.99
CA PHE A 172 -13.15 6.92 1.21
C PHE A 172 -12.15 6.11 2.05
N CYS A 173 -12.05 6.37 3.36
CA CYS A 173 -11.21 5.56 4.26
C CYS A 173 -11.83 4.18 4.50
N ARG A 174 -13.16 4.07 4.53
CA ARG A 174 -13.88 2.79 4.57
C ARG A 174 -13.68 2.03 3.27
N ASP A 175 -13.85 2.69 2.13
CA ASP A 175 -13.68 2.07 0.80
C ASP A 175 -12.26 1.51 0.65
N LEU A 176 -11.25 2.26 1.10
CA LEU A 176 -9.85 1.81 1.12
C LEU A 176 -9.64 0.61 2.06
N MET A 177 -10.25 0.59 3.24
CA MET A 177 -10.19 -0.58 4.12
C MET A 177 -10.79 -1.81 3.47
N GLU A 178 -11.92 -1.67 2.79
CA GLU A 178 -12.57 -2.78 2.08
C GLU A 178 -11.66 -3.35 1.00
N GLN A 179 -10.92 -2.50 0.27
CA GLN A 179 -9.92 -2.98 -0.70
C GLN A 179 -8.72 -3.68 -0.02
N LEU A 180 -8.27 -3.18 1.14
CA LEU A 180 -7.10 -3.74 1.86
C LEU A 180 -7.41 -5.00 2.69
N VAL A 181 -8.69 -5.27 2.93
CA VAL A 181 -9.20 -6.43 3.70
C VAL A 181 -9.88 -7.44 2.78
N GLY A 182 -10.48 -6.99 1.68
CA GLY A 182 -11.17 -7.79 0.68
C GLY A 182 -10.22 -8.73 -0.08
N ASP A 183 -10.62 -10.00 -0.13
CA ASP A 183 -9.98 -11.14 -0.80
C ASP A 183 -8.53 -11.50 -0.38
N ASN A 184 -8.46 -12.39 0.62
CA ASN A 184 -7.40 -13.40 0.87
C ASN A 184 -6.13 -13.09 1.69
N ALA A 185 -5.94 -11.91 2.28
CA ALA A 185 -4.74 -11.63 3.09
C ALA A 185 -4.78 -12.10 4.58
N GLY A 186 -5.90 -12.68 5.03
CA GLY A 186 -6.12 -13.03 6.44
C GLY A 186 -5.68 -14.44 6.87
N SER A 187 -5.54 -15.39 5.94
CA SER A 187 -5.26 -16.80 6.25
C SER A 187 -3.76 -17.11 6.36
N HIS A 188 -2.92 -16.45 5.55
CA HIS A 188 -1.48 -16.75 5.46
C HIS A 188 -0.66 -16.22 6.63
N VAL A 189 -1.06 -15.10 7.26
CA VAL A 189 -0.37 -14.56 8.46
C VAL A 189 -0.56 -15.49 9.67
N LYS A 190 -1.72 -16.15 9.78
CA LYS A 190 -1.98 -17.15 10.84
C LYS A 190 -1.21 -18.46 10.60
N SER A 191 -1.01 -18.87 9.35
CA SER A 191 -0.17 -20.04 9.04
C SER A 191 1.32 -19.74 9.25
N PHE A 192 1.79 -18.55 8.86
CA PHE A 192 3.17 -18.11 9.07
C PHE A 192 3.53 -18.10 10.55
N ARG A 193 2.69 -17.54 11.43
CA ARG A 193 2.95 -17.53 12.89
C ARG A 193 2.95 -18.92 13.54
N ARG A 194 2.22 -19.89 12.98
CA ARG A 194 2.23 -21.28 13.46
C ARG A 194 3.44 -22.07 12.96
N GLN A 195 3.90 -21.80 11.73
CA GLN A 195 5.06 -22.48 11.13
C GLN A 195 6.40 -21.87 11.63
N SER A 196 6.51 -20.55 11.72
CA SER A 196 7.74 -19.88 12.18
C SER A 196 8.06 -20.10 13.66
N ASN A 197 7.05 -20.22 14.53
CA ASN A 197 7.25 -20.54 15.95
C ASN A 197 7.79 -21.96 16.21
N GLY A 198 7.65 -22.88 15.25
CA GLY A 198 8.22 -24.23 15.33
C GLY A 198 9.70 -24.28 14.96
N VAL A 199 10.15 -23.37 14.10
CA VAL A 199 11.52 -23.32 13.56
C VAL A 199 12.43 -22.37 14.35
N LEU A 200 11.90 -21.25 14.85
CA LEU A 200 12.65 -20.29 15.67
C LEU A 200 13.00 -20.77 17.09
N LYS A 201 12.47 -21.93 17.51
CA LYS A 201 12.92 -22.62 18.73
C LYS A 201 14.07 -23.60 18.50
N LYS A 202 14.48 -23.83 17.24
CA LYS A 202 15.50 -24.81 16.84
C LYS A 202 16.74 -24.20 16.18
N LEU A 203 16.77 -22.88 16.03
CA LEU A 203 17.98 -22.08 15.78
C LEU A 203 18.36 -21.38 17.10
#